data_AF-A0A6N8HJK0-F1
#
_entry.id   AF-A0A6N8HJK0-F1
#
_cell.length_a   1.000
_cell.length_b   1.000
_cell.length_c   1.000
_cell.angle_alpha   90.00
_cell.angle_beta   90.00
_cell.angle_gamma   90.00
#
_symmetry.space_group_name_H-M   'P 1'
#
loop_
_entity.id
_entity.type
_entity.pdbx_description
1 polymer ?
#
loop_
_entity_poly.entity_id
_entity_poly.type
_entity_poly.pdbx_seq_one_letter_code
_entity_poly.pdbx_strand_id
1 'polypeptide(L)' 'MSGIDSTPMEGFDREAVEDLLQQEGVLDKDAFGVSVMAAFGYRKEDPPREKARQSSEDVVHWA' A
#
# COMPACT_ATOMS: atom_id res chain seq x y z
N MET A 1 -14.34 -14.36 -4.27
CA MET A 1 -13.34 -13.53 -3.56
C MET A 1 -12.82 -14.33 -2.39
N SER A 2 -11.50 -14.34 -2.16
CA SER A 2 -10.86 -15.22 -1.16
C SER A 2 -11.08 -14.79 0.30
N GLY A 3 -11.83 -13.72 0.58
CA GLY A 3 -12.17 -13.26 1.94
C GLY A 3 -11.01 -12.62 2.72
N ILE A 4 -9.89 -12.35 2.05
CA ILE A 4 -8.68 -11.76 2.65
C ILE A 4 -8.75 -10.24 2.53
N ASP A 5 -8.56 -9.55 3.65
CA ASP A 5 -8.42 -8.11 3.73
C ASP A 5 -6.99 -7.66 3.38
N SER A 6 -6.86 -6.42 2.92
CA SER A 6 -5.57 -5.82 2.56
C SER A 6 -5.47 -4.34 2.89
N THR A 7 -4.27 -3.86 3.17
CA THR A 7 -3.96 -2.44 3.39
C THR A 7 -2.72 -2.01 2.59
N PRO A 8 -2.86 -1.10 1.59
CA PRO A 8 -1.71 -0.48 0.94
C PRO A 8 -1.08 0.56 1.87
N MET A 9 0.25 0.66 1.87
CA MET A 9 1.01 1.53 2.77
C MET A 9 2.15 2.23 2.04
N GLU A 10 2.12 3.57 2.07
CA GLU A 10 3.18 4.47 1.58
C GLU A 10 3.79 5.33 2.71
N GLY A 11 3.18 5.31 3.90
CA GLY A 11 3.58 6.13 5.04
C GLY A 11 4.78 5.58 5.83
N PHE A 12 5.90 5.33 5.13
CA PHE A 12 7.16 4.90 5.73
C PHE A 12 8.31 5.84 5.33
N ASP A 13 9.35 5.90 6.16
CA ASP A 13 10.61 6.54 5.78
C ASP A 13 11.33 5.62 4.79
N ARG A 14 11.32 6.03 3.51
CA ARG A 14 11.88 5.20 2.43
C ARG A 14 13.38 4.94 2.61
N GLU A 15 14.16 5.94 3.02
CA GLU A 15 15.61 5.79 3.15
C GLU A 15 15.94 4.82 4.29
N ALA A 16 15.32 5.01 5.46
CA ALA A 16 15.53 4.14 6.61
C ALA A 16 15.11 2.67 6.32
N VAL A 17 14.03 2.47 5.57
CA VAL A 17 13.58 1.13 5.16
C VAL A 17 14.54 0.51 4.15
N GLU A 18 14.96 1.25 3.12
CA GLU A 18 15.89 0.73 2.12
C GLU A 18 17.25 0.38 2.73
N ASP A 19 17.76 1.19 3.66
CA ASP A 19 18.97 0.89 4.43
C ASP A 19 18.84 -0.41 5.21
N LEU A 20 17.73 -0.57 5.94
CA LEU A 20 17.44 -1.81 6.68
C LEU A 20 17.40 -3.02 5.74
N LEU A 21 16.69 -2.92 4.61
CA LEU A 21 16.57 -4.02 3.67
C LEU A 21 17.89 -4.35 2.96
N GLN A 22 18.77 -3.37 2.73
CA GLN A 22 20.11 -3.61 2.21
C GLN A 22 20.99 -4.32 3.25
N GLN A 23 20.93 -3.89 4.51
CA GLN A 23 21.67 -4.53 5.61
C GLN A 23 21.27 -6.00 5.80
N GLU A 24 19.98 -6.32 5.63
CA GLU A 24 19.45 -7.69 5.66
C GLU A 24 19.69 -8.48 4.36
N GLY A 25 20.31 -7.86 3.34
CA GLY A 25 20.60 -8.49 2.05
C GLY A 25 19.35 -8.78 1.19
N VAL A 26 18.24 -8.12 1.50
CA VAL A 26 16.95 -8.27 0.79
C VAL A 26 16.87 -7.31 -0.41
N LEU A 27 17.55 -6.16 -0.35
CA LEU A 27 17.51 -5.12 -1.37
C LEU A 27 18.91 -4.71 -1.83
N ASP A 28 19.12 -4.68 -3.14
CA ASP A 28 20.24 -3.97 -3.76
C ASP A 28 19.81 -2.55 -4.15
N LYS A 29 20.29 -1.55 -3.39
CA LYS A 29 19.94 -0.14 -3.58
C LYS A 29 20.48 0.48 -4.87
N ASP A 30 21.50 -0.13 -5.49
CA ASP A 30 22.04 0.38 -6.76
C ASP A 30 21.15 -0.02 -7.95
N ALA A 31 20.35 -1.08 -7.79
CA ALA A 31 19.46 -1.62 -8.81
C ALA A 31 17.97 -1.32 -8.55
N PHE A 32 17.55 -1.23 -7.28
CA PHE A 32 16.15 -1.14 -6.87
C PHE A 32 15.90 -0.15 -5.73
N GLY A 33 14.65 0.27 -5.61
CA GLY A 33 14.15 1.03 -4.46
C GLY A 33 12.78 0.51 -4.01
N VAL A 34 12.41 0.79 -2.76
CA VAL A 34 11.10 0.39 -2.23
C VAL A 34 10.03 1.32 -2.81
N SER A 35 9.08 0.73 -3.53
CA SER A 35 7.97 1.48 -4.14
C SER A 35 6.80 1.63 -3.18
N VAL A 36 6.26 0.54 -2.66
CA VAL A 36 5.06 0.50 -1.81
C VAL A 36 5.04 -0.80 -1.00
N MET A 37 4.27 -0.84 0.09
CA MET A 37 4.02 -2.05 0.86
C MET A 37 2.53 -2.40 0.89
N ALA A 38 2.23 -3.68 1.10
CA ALA A 38 0.87 -4.15 1.30
C ALA A 38 0.82 -5.18 2.43
N ALA A 39 -0.09 -4.98 3.38
CA ALA A 39 -0.42 -5.99 4.39
C ALA A 39 -1.63 -6.79 3.94
N PHE A 40 -1.67 -8.08 4.30
CA PHE A 40 -2.79 -8.98 4.05
C PHE A 40 -3.19 -9.69 5.34
N GLY A 41 -4.48 -9.95 5.53
CA GLY A 41 -4.98 -10.63 6.72
C GLY A 41 -6.50 -10.72 6.77
N TYR A 42 -7.05 -10.82 7.97
CA TYR A 42 -8.50 -10.75 8.21
C TYR A 42 -8.78 -9.63 9.20
N ARG A 43 -9.74 -8.77 8.89
CA ARG A 43 -10.11 -7.64 9.74
C ARG A 43 -10.60 -8.13 11.09
N LYS A 44 -10.17 -7.45 12.15
CA LYS A 44 -10.64 -7.72 13.50
C LYS A 44 -12.05 -7.17 13.72
N GLU A 45 -12.32 -6.00 13.15
CA GLU A 45 -13.56 -5.24 13.28
C GLU A 45 -13.93 -4.66 11.92
N ASP A 46 -15.22 -4.36 11.71
CA ASP A 46 -15.67 -3.70 10.49
C ASP A 46 -15.28 -2.22 10.45
N PRO A 47 -15.04 -1.64 9.25
CA PRO A 47 -14.71 -0.23 9.13
C PRO A 47 -15.79 0.65 9.76
N PRO A 48 -15.43 1.59 10.66
CA PRO A 48 -16.41 2.41 11.37
C PRO A 48 -17.08 3.47 10.47
N ARG A 49 -16.59 3.64 9.25
CA ARG A 49 -17.11 4.60 8.26
C ARG A 49 -17.35 3.88 6.95
N GLU A 50 -18.42 4.27 6.29
CA GLU A 50 -18.73 3.83 4.93
C GLU A 50 -17.68 4.34 3.93
N LYS A 51 -17.63 3.71 2.75
CA LYS A 51 -16.70 4.11 1.68
C LYS A 51 -17.08 5.49 1.13
N ALA A 52 -16.16 6.44 1.21
CA ALA A 52 -16.29 7.75 0.58
C ALA A 52 -15.46 7.82 -0.71
N ARG A 53 -16.03 8.34 -1.80
CA ARG A 53 -15.38 8.58 -3.10
C ARG A 53 -15.94 9.87 -3.73
N GLN A 54 -15.20 10.46 -4.67
CA GLN A 54 -15.74 11.49 -5.56
C GLN A 54 -16.87 10.90 -6.42
N SER A 55 -17.77 11.75 -6.93
CA SER A 55 -18.85 11.28 -7.80
C SER A 55 -18.30 10.76 -9.13
N SER A 56 -19.04 9.89 -9.81
CA SER A 56 -18.64 9.38 -11.13
C SER A 56 -18.46 10.48 -12.16
N GLU A 57 -19.32 11.48 -12.11
CA GLU A 57 -19.35 12.64 -12.99
C GLU A 57 -18.07 13.48 -12.86
N ASP A 58 -17.44 13.47 -11.68
CA ASP A 58 -16.20 14.21 -11.42
C ASP A 58 -14.94 13.47 -11.92
N VAL A 59 -14.99 12.14 -12.05
CA VAL A 59 -13.80 11.30 -12.28
C VAL A 59 -13.82 10.48 -13.57
N VAL A 60 -14.94 10.46 -14.30
CA VAL A 60 -15.08 9.70 -15.56
C VAL A 60 -15.32 10.66 -16.73
N HIS A 61 -14.45 10.57 -17.75
CA HIS A 61 -14.61 11.27 -19.02
C HIS A 61 -14.64 10.27 -20.17
N TRP A 62 -15.57 10.49 -21.10
CA TRP A 62 -15.69 9.71 -22.34
C TRP A 62 -15.15 10.56 -23.49
N ALA A 63 -14.25 9.99 -24.29
CA ALA A 63 -13.68 10.59 -25.49
C ALA A 63 -14.37 10.06 -26.76
#